data_AF-A0A7J9GKJ3-F1
#
_entry.id   AF-A0A7J9GKJ3-F1
#
_cell.length_a   1.000
_cell.length_b   1.000
_cell.length_c   1.000
_cell.angle_alpha   90.00
_cell.angle_beta   90.00
_cell.angle_gamma   90.00
#
_symmetry.space_group_name_H-M   'P 1'
#
loop_
_entity.id
_entity.type
_entity.pdbx_description
1 polymer ?
#
loop_
_entity_poly.entity_id
_entity_poly.type
_entity_poly.pdbx_seq_one_letter_code
_entity_poly.pdbx_strand_id
1 'polypeptide(L)' 'MEKISSALWKRLETLYATKSMANRLVLKQCLLIFCMNECELLRDHISQFITLLNDLKNV' A
#
# COMPACT_ATOMS: atom_id res chain seq x y z
N MET A 1 -29.86 17.95 5.85
CA MET A 1 -28.62 17.97 5.05
C MET A 1 -27.50 17.10 5.66
N GLU A 2 -27.62 16.63 6.91
CA GLU A 2 -26.59 15.79 7.58
C GLU A 2 -26.50 14.34 7.08
N LYS A 3 -27.62 13.71 6.68
CA LYS A 3 -27.64 12.31 6.21
C LYS A 3 -26.85 12.06 4.93
N ILE A 4 -26.77 13.06 4.04
CA ILE A 4 -26.02 12.94 2.78
C ILE A 4 -24.52 12.97 3.09
N SER A 5 -24.08 13.82 4.01
CA SER A 5 -22.67 13.95 4.41
C SER A 5 -22.12 12.68 5.07
N SER A 6 -22.90 12.06 5.98
CA SER A 6 -22.46 10.82 6.65
C SER A 6 -22.45 9.61 5.72
N ALA A 7 -23.40 9.52 4.78
CA ALA A 7 -23.43 8.47 3.77
C ALA A 7 -22.28 8.61 2.75
N LEU A 8 -21.93 9.85 2.38
CA LEU A 8 -20.78 10.13 1.51
C LEU A 8 -19.46 9.79 2.20
N TRP A 9 -19.33 10.14 3.48
CA TRP A 9 -18.15 9.84 4.28
C TRP A 9 -17.92 8.33 4.42
N LYS A 10 -18.96 7.56 4.72
CA LYS A 10 -18.88 6.09 4.76
C LYS A 10 -18.52 5.48 3.41
N ARG A 11 -19.01 6.05 2.29
CA ARG A 11 -18.63 5.60 0.94
C ARG A 11 -17.17 5.88 0.64
N LEU A 12 -16.67 7.05 1.00
CA LEU A 12 -15.25 7.41 0.88
C LEU A 12 -14.39 6.50 1.74
N GLU A 13 -14.79 6.27 2.99
CA GLU A 13 -14.09 5.38 3.92
C GLU A 13 -14.08 3.93 3.40
N THR A 14 -15.20 3.45 2.84
CA THR A 14 -15.26 2.12 2.23
C THR A 14 -14.38 2.05 0.98
N LEU A 15 -14.45 3.03 0.08
CA LEU A 15 -13.60 3.07 -1.13
C LEU A 15 -12.12 3.18 -0.79
N TYR A 16 -11.78 3.98 0.22
CA TYR A 16 -10.43 4.15 0.71
C TYR A 16 -9.94 2.90 1.45
N ALA A 17 -10.80 2.23 2.22
CA ALA A 17 -10.50 0.95 2.87
C ALA A 17 -10.35 -0.17 1.84
N THR A 18 -11.18 -0.19 0.78
CA THR A 18 -11.05 -1.17 -0.32
C THR A 18 -9.79 -0.90 -1.11
N LYS A 19 -9.43 0.38 -1.33
CA LYS A 19 -8.16 0.79 -1.91
C LYS A 19 -7.00 0.39 -1.00
N SER A 20 -7.06 0.60 0.31
CA SER A 20 -6.06 0.14 1.29
C SER A 20 -5.96 -1.39 1.29
N MET A 21 -7.06 -2.14 1.28
CA MET A 21 -7.06 -3.60 1.24
C MET A 21 -6.44 -4.14 -0.05
N ALA A 22 -6.83 -3.59 -1.21
CA ALA A 22 -6.24 -3.93 -2.50
C ALA A 22 -4.77 -3.51 -2.57
N ASN A 23 -4.42 -2.33 -2.04
CA ASN A 23 -3.05 -1.83 -1.95
C ASN A 23 -2.20 -2.72 -1.04
N ARG A 24 -2.75 -3.20 0.08
CA ARG A 24 -2.09 -4.16 0.98
C ARG A 24 -1.82 -5.49 0.28
N LEU A 25 -2.77 -5.96 -0.50
CA LEU A 25 -2.65 -7.22 -1.24
C LEU A 25 -1.60 -7.12 -2.34
N VAL A 26 -1.59 -5.99 -3.07
CA VAL A 26 -0.55 -5.65 -4.05
C VAL A 26 0.83 -5.52 -3.39
N LEU A 27 0.95 -4.80 -2.27
CA LEU A 27 2.23 -4.64 -1.56
C LEU A 27 2.77 -5.98 -1.03
N LYS A 28 1.90 -6.87 -0.53
CA LYS A 28 2.29 -8.25 -0.16
C LYS A 28 2.76 -9.05 -1.36
N GLN A 29 2.11 -8.91 -2.51
CA GLN A 29 2.52 -9.56 -3.74
C GLN A 29 3.87 -9.01 -4.24
N CYS A 30 4.08 -7.70 -4.15
CA CYS A 30 5.36 -7.08 -4.44
C CYS A 30 6.46 -7.61 -3.53
N LEU A 31 6.23 -7.76 -2.21
CA LEU A 31 7.19 -8.40 -1.29
C LEU A 31 7.55 -9.82 -1.74
N LEU A 32 6.56 -10.62 -2.12
CA LEU A 32 6.75 -12.02 -2.51
C LEU A 32 7.56 -12.16 -3.79
N ILE A 33 7.47 -11.19 -4.69
CA ILE A 33 8.18 -11.16 -5.98
C ILE A 33 9.43 -10.25 -5.88
N PHE A 34 9.67 -9.63 -4.72
CA PHE A 34 10.79 -8.70 -4.52
C PHE A 34 12.09 -9.48 -4.54
N CYS A 35 12.82 -9.36 -5.65
CA CYS A 35 14.14 -9.95 -5.84
C CYS A 35 15.11 -8.89 -6.34
N MET A 36 16.35 -8.98 -5.87
CA MET A 36 17.41 -8.06 -6.26
C MET A 36 17.86 -8.37 -7.68
N ASN A 37 17.94 -7.34 -8.53
CA ASN A 37 18.53 -7.47 -9.86
C ASN A 37 20.05 -7.45 -9.77
N GLU A 38 20.72 -8.23 -10.62
CA GLU A 38 22.19 -8.37 -10.62
C GLU A 38 22.96 -7.06 -10.86
N CYS A 39 22.31 -6.07 -11.50
CA CYS A 39 22.88 -4.74 -11.76
C CYS A 39 22.48 -3.68 -10.73
N GLU A 40 21.70 -4.05 -9.71
CA GLU A 40 21.20 -3.11 -8.71
C GLU A 40 22.20 -2.95 -7.56
N LEU A 41 22.39 -1.70 -7.10
CA LEU A 41 23.20 -1.45 -5.92
C LEU A 41 22.46 -1.96 -4.68
N LEU A 42 23.16 -2.75 -3.85
CA LEU A 42 22.61 -3.31 -2.61
C LEU A 42 21.98 -2.26 -1.70
N ARG A 43 22.56 -1.05 -1.64
CA ARG A 43 22.03 0.08 -0.87
C ARG A 43 20.65 0.50 -1.37
N ASP A 44 20.48 0.61 -2.67
CA ASP A 44 19.25 1.09 -3.29
C ASP A 44 18.17 0.02 -3.16
N HIS A 45 18.54 -1.25 -3.33
CA HIS A 45 17.66 -2.39 -3.09
C HIS A 45 17.15 -2.44 -1.64
N ILE A 46 18.03 -2.25 -0.66
CA ILE A 46 17.66 -2.18 0.77
C ILE A 46 16.74 -0.97 1.02
N SER A 47 17.01 0.17 0.40
CA SER A 47 16.15 1.35 0.53
C SER A 47 14.74 1.11 -0.01
N GLN A 48 14.62 0.46 -1.17
CA GLN A 48 13.33 0.09 -1.76
C GLN A 48 12.58 -0.90 -0.86
N PHE A 49 13.28 -1.89 -0.30
CA PHE A 49 12.70 -2.83 0.65
C PHE A 49 12.14 -2.14 1.91
N ILE A 50 12.89 -1.20 2.48
CA ILE A 50 12.46 -0.43 3.66
C ILE A 50 11.22 0.42 3.34
N THR A 51 11.18 1.08 2.18
CA THR A 51 10.01 1.84 1.73
C THR A 51 8.79 0.94 1.61
N LEU A 52 8.95 -0.23 0.99
CA LEU A 52 7.86 -1.18 0.78
C LEU A 52 7.31 -1.74 2.11
N LEU A 53 8.18 -1.95 3.11
CA LEU A 53 7.79 -2.30 4.48
C LEU A 53 7.04 -1.16 5.20
N ASN A 54 7.48 0.08 5.03
CA ASN A 54 6.80 1.24 5.61
C ASN A 54 5.40 1.43 5.01
N ASP A 55 5.27 1.26 3.68
CA ASP A 55 3.98 1.30 2.99
C ASP A 55 3.05 0.20 3.50
N LEU A 56 3.56 -1.00 3.77
CA LEU A 56 2.80 -2.10 4.38
C LEU A 56 2.37 -1.84 5.82
N LYS A 57 3.16 -1.07 6.58
CA LYS A 57 2.87 -0.72 7.98
C LYS A 57 1.87 0.42 8.09
N ASN A 58 1.84 1.32 7.10
CA ASN A 58 0.98 2.50 7.07
C ASN A 58 -0.40 2.25 6.40
N VAL A 59 -0.64 1.04 5.88
CA VAL A 59 -1.87 0.61 5.19
C VAL A 59 -2.87 -0.08 6.11
#